data_AF-A0A5B7C1P1-F1
#
_entry.id   AF-A0A5B7C1P1-F1
#
_cell.length_a   1.000
_cell.length_b   1.000
_cell.length_c   1.000
_cell.angle_alpha   90.00
_cell.angle_beta   90.00
_cell.angle_gamma   90.00
#
_symmetry.space_group_name_H-M   'P 1'
#
loop_
_entity.id
_entity.type
_entity.pdbx_description
1 polymer ?
#
loop_
_entity_poly.entity_id
_entity_poly.type
_entity_poly.pdbx_seq_one_letter_code
_entity_poly.pdbx_strand_id
1 'polypeptide(L)'
;MAAALLAMVPSYISRSVAGSYDNEAVAIFALISTFYLYIKTLNTGSLFYATLNAIAYFYMVCSWGGYTFIINLIPMHVLLCIVTGRYSSRLYIAYAPLVVLGTLLASLVPVVGFNAVMTSEHFASFLVFIIIHVVALVYYIKGILSPKMFKLAVTLVVSVGLVVCCAVIAVLIALVASSPTKGWSGR
;
A
#
# COMPACT_ATOMS: atom_id res chain seq x y z
N MET A 1 -15.71 -1.21 26.07
CA MET A 1 -15.64 -2.69 26.08
C MET A 1 -14.34 -3.20 25.45
N ALA A 2 -14.00 -2.86 24.19
CA ALA A 2 -12.77 -3.34 23.53
C ALA A 2 -11.48 -3.09 24.31
N ALA A 3 -11.31 -1.89 24.90
CA ALA A 3 -10.13 -1.58 25.74
C ALA A 3 -10.01 -2.49 26.97
N ALA A 4 -11.13 -2.79 27.65
CA ALA A 4 -11.14 -3.68 28.80
C ALA A 4 -10.83 -5.13 28.41
N LEU A 5 -11.30 -5.58 27.23
CA LEU A 5 -10.99 -6.91 26.71
C LEU A 5 -9.51 -7.04 26.35
N LEU A 6 -8.93 -6.04 25.67
CA LEU A 6 -7.51 -6.04 25.32
C LEU A 6 -6.62 -5.99 26.57
N ALA A 7 -7.02 -5.25 27.60
CA ALA A 7 -6.28 -5.17 28.86
C ALA A 7 -6.23 -6.51 29.62
N MET A 8 -7.19 -7.40 29.40
CA MET A 8 -7.31 -8.67 30.13
C MET A 8 -7.04 -9.91 29.26
N VAL A 9 -6.74 -9.75 27.95
CA VAL A 9 -6.57 -10.91 27.06
C VAL A 9 -5.27 -11.65 27.37
N PRO A 10 -5.32 -12.95 27.75
CA PRO A 10 -4.13 -13.68 28.18
C PRO A 10 -3.03 -13.75 27.11
N SER A 11 -3.43 -13.84 25.84
CA SER A 11 -2.50 -13.89 24.72
C SER A 11 -1.60 -12.65 24.64
N TYR A 12 -2.15 -11.45 24.89
CA TYR A 12 -1.34 -10.22 24.91
C TYR A 12 -0.49 -10.14 26.18
N ILE A 13 -1.08 -10.44 27.34
CA ILE A 13 -0.39 -10.42 28.64
C ILE A 13 0.84 -11.33 28.62
N SER A 14 0.77 -12.49 27.97
CA SER A 14 1.89 -13.43 27.85
C SER A 14 3.13 -12.84 27.16
N ARG A 15 2.97 -11.78 26.36
CA ARG A 15 4.02 -11.08 25.63
C ARG A 15 4.37 -9.70 26.20
N SER A 16 3.61 -9.22 27.20
CA SER A 16 3.75 -7.89 27.79
C SER A 16 3.79 -7.92 29.34
N VAL A 17 4.23 -9.04 29.92
CA VAL A 17 4.30 -9.21 31.38
C VAL A 17 5.44 -8.38 31.97
N ALA A 18 5.27 -7.90 33.22
CA ALA A 18 6.32 -7.20 33.95
C ALA A 18 7.59 -8.07 34.04
N GLY A 19 8.72 -7.49 33.65
CA GLY A 19 10.01 -8.20 33.57
C GLY A 19 10.32 -8.80 32.20
N SER A 20 9.36 -8.84 31.27
CA SER A 20 9.57 -9.26 29.88
C SER A 20 9.89 -8.06 28.99
N TYR A 21 11.17 -7.80 28.75
CA TYR A 21 11.66 -6.73 27.88
C TYR A 21 11.78 -7.19 26.42
N ASP A 22 10.65 -7.60 25.84
CA ASP A 22 10.55 -7.96 24.43
C ASP A 22 9.87 -6.83 23.64
N ASN A 23 10.20 -6.73 22.35
CA ASN A 23 9.74 -5.66 21.45
C ASN A 23 8.24 -5.73 21.18
N GLU A 24 7.62 -6.90 21.37
CA GLU A 24 6.20 -7.14 21.08
C GLU A 24 5.26 -6.23 21.89
N ALA A 25 5.62 -5.89 23.15
CA ALA A 25 4.80 -5.03 24.01
C ALA A 25 4.63 -3.61 23.43
N VAL A 26 5.73 -3.03 22.93
CA VAL A 26 5.72 -1.69 22.33
C VAL A 26 5.15 -1.73 20.91
N ALA A 27 5.43 -2.81 20.17
CA ALA A 27 4.96 -2.99 18.81
C ALA A 27 3.44 -3.05 18.70
N ILE A 28 2.75 -3.73 19.62
CA ILE A 28 1.28 -3.84 19.59
C ILE A 28 0.63 -2.46 19.81
N PHE A 29 1.18 -1.64 20.71
CA PHE A 29 0.74 -0.26 20.87
C PHE A 29 0.96 0.58 19.60
N ALA A 30 2.14 0.47 18.97
CA ALA A 30 2.47 1.17 17.73
C ALA A 30 1.53 0.76 16.57
N LEU A 31 1.22 -0.52 16.47
CA LEU A 31 0.32 -1.10 15.46
C LEU A 31 -1.11 -0.58 15.61
N ILE A 32 -1.66 -0.61 16.84
CA ILE A 32 -3.01 -0.09 17.11
C ILE A 32 -3.07 1.41 16.83
N SER A 33 -2.05 2.16 17.23
CA SER A 33 -1.95 3.61 17.00
C SER A 33 -1.94 3.95 15.51
N THR A 34 -1.19 3.19 14.71
CA THR A 34 -1.14 3.35 13.25
C THR A 34 -2.50 3.06 12.61
N PHE A 35 -3.17 1.96 12.96
CA PHE A 35 -4.51 1.68 12.41
C PHE A 35 -5.57 2.70 12.86
N TYR A 36 -5.50 3.16 14.11
CA TYR A 36 -6.37 4.23 14.59
C TYR A 36 -6.19 5.51 13.77
N LEU A 37 -4.95 5.97 13.57
CA LEU A 37 -4.67 7.19 12.80
C LEU A 37 -5.02 7.02 11.32
N TYR A 38 -4.82 5.83 10.74
CA TYR A 38 -5.27 5.51 9.40
C TYR A 38 -6.80 5.66 9.26
N ILE A 39 -7.58 5.05 10.15
CA ILE A 39 -9.05 5.16 10.14
C ILE A 39 -9.48 6.60 10.43
N LYS A 40 -8.80 7.30 11.34
CA LYS A 40 -9.07 8.72 11.63
C LYS A 40 -8.85 9.58 10.38
N THR A 41 -7.80 9.30 9.61
CA THR A 41 -7.52 9.98 8.34
C THR A 41 -8.57 9.66 7.29
N LEU A 42 -9.04 8.41 7.19
CA LEU A 42 -10.14 8.05 6.29
C LEU A 42 -11.44 8.79 6.60
N ASN A 43 -11.76 8.92 7.88
CA ASN A 43 -12.99 9.59 8.32
C ASN A 43 -12.92 11.11 8.11
N THR A 44 -11.76 11.73 8.39
CA THR A 44 -11.58 13.19 8.34
C THR A 44 -11.14 13.72 6.99
N GLY A 45 -10.34 12.97 6.23
CA GLY A 45 -9.69 13.42 5.00
C GLY A 45 -8.59 14.47 5.24
N SER A 46 -8.03 14.57 6.45
CA SER A 46 -7.03 15.59 6.80
C SER A 46 -5.59 15.10 6.63
N LEU A 47 -4.78 15.91 5.96
CA LEU A 47 -3.34 15.66 5.78
C LEU A 47 -2.57 15.65 7.10
N PHE A 48 -3.03 16.38 8.12
CA PHE A 48 -2.40 16.37 9.44
C PHE A 48 -2.41 14.96 10.04
N TYR A 49 -3.57 14.30 10.02
CA TYR A 49 -3.68 12.93 10.52
C TYR A 49 -2.94 11.93 9.61
N ALA A 50 -2.85 12.20 8.30
CA ALA A 50 -2.06 11.38 7.38
C ALA A 50 -0.56 11.41 7.72
N THR A 51 -0.03 12.59 8.05
CA THR A 51 1.37 12.76 8.48
C THR A 51 1.61 12.12 9.84
N LEU A 52 0.69 12.30 10.80
CA LEU A 52 0.77 11.61 12.09
C LEU A 52 0.74 10.09 11.91
N ASN A 53 -0.07 9.58 10.98
CA ASN A 53 -0.11 8.15 10.65
C ASN A 53 1.23 7.66 10.10
N ALA A 54 1.90 8.44 9.24
CA ALA A 54 3.24 8.11 8.74
C ALA A 54 4.29 8.09 9.86
N ILE A 55 4.21 9.01 10.83
CA ILE A 55 5.08 9.03 12.01
C ILE A 55 4.81 7.82 12.92
N ALA A 56 3.54 7.46 13.14
CA ALA A 56 3.18 6.26 13.90
C ALA A 56 3.66 4.98 13.21
N TYR A 57 3.56 4.91 11.87
CA TYR A 57 4.13 3.82 11.09
C TYR A 57 5.66 3.79 11.21
N PHE A 58 6.35 4.92 11.16
CA PHE A 58 7.80 4.98 11.40
C PHE A 58 8.18 4.44 12.78
N TYR A 59 7.42 4.80 13.82
CA TYR A 59 7.62 4.26 15.16
C TYR A 59 7.45 2.73 15.20
N MET A 60 6.48 2.19 14.47
CA MET A 60 6.32 0.74 14.30
C MET A 60 7.55 0.10 13.63
N VAL A 61 8.07 0.69 12.54
CA VAL A 61 9.26 0.20 11.83
C VAL A 61 10.48 0.16 12.76
N CYS A 62 10.65 1.18 13.61
CA CYS A 62 11.72 1.21 14.61
C CYS A 62 11.54 0.19 15.74
N SER A 63 10.29 -0.23 16.03
CA SER A 63 9.98 -1.09 17.18
C SER A 63 10.01 -2.58 16.83
N TRP A 64 9.49 -2.98 15.66
CA TRP A 64 9.34 -4.41 15.33
C TRP A 64 9.20 -4.66 13.82
N GLY A 65 9.75 -5.79 13.36
CA GLY A 65 9.72 -6.22 11.95
C GLY A 65 8.31 -6.47 11.38
N GLY A 66 7.28 -6.57 12.22
CA GLY A 66 5.89 -6.69 11.76
C GLY A 66 5.30 -5.42 11.16
N TYR A 67 6.07 -4.35 10.96
CA TYR A 67 5.65 -3.22 10.13
C TYR A 67 5.26 -3.66 8.70
N THR A 68 5.86 -4.75 8.21
CA THR A 68 5.54 -5.38 6.92
C THR A 68 4.08 -5.84 6.84
N PHE A 69 3.47 -6.20 7.97
CA PHE A 69 2.05 -6.51 8.04
C PHE A 69 1.19 -5.27 7.73
N ILE A 70 1.53 -4.12 8.32
CA ILE A 70 0.77 -2.87 8.12
C ILE A 70 0.85 -2.42 6.66
N ILE A 71 2.06 -2.42 6.09
CA ILE A 71 2.29 -1.93 4.72
C ILE A 71 1.69 -2.85 3.67
N ASN A 72 1.30 -4.08 4.00
CA ASN A 72 0.57 -4.99 3.11
C ASN A 72 -0.94 -4.99 3.36
N LEU A 73 -1.38 -4.87 4.60
CA LEU A 73 -2.80 -4.86 4.95
C LEU A 73 -3.52 -3.59 4.49
N ILE A 74 -2.89 -2.43 4.62
CA ILE A 74 -3.50 -1.16 4.20
C ILE A 74 -3.73 -1.13 2.67
N PRO A 75 -2.75 -1.48 1.81
CA PRO A 75 -2.99 -1.62 0.38
C PRO A 75 -4.08 -2.63 0.04
N MET A 76 -4.17 -3.77 0.72
CA MET A 76 -5.25 -4.73 0.51
C MET A 76 -6.62 -4.10 0.80
N HIS A 77 -6.75 -3.34 1.88
CA HIS A 77 -7.98 -2.59 2.18
C HIS A 77 -8.30 -1.55 1.09
N VAL A 78 -7.30 -0.78 0.64
CA VAL A 78 -7.46 0.22 -0.43
C VAL A 78 -7.90 -0.45 -1.75
N LEU A 79 -7.27 -1.56 -2.13
CA LEU A 79 -7.61 -2.32 -3.31
C LEU A 79 -9.05 -2.83 -3.24
N LEU A 80 -9.46 -3.36 -2.09
CA LEU A 80 -10.84 -3.80 -1.86
C LEU A 80 -11.83 -2.63 -2.00
N CYS A 81 -11.51 -1.45 -1.46
CA CYS A 81 -12.34 -0.25 -1.64
C CYS A 81 -12.47 0.15 -3.12
N ILE A 82 -11.39 0.03 -3.91
CA ILE A 82 -11.42 0.32 -5.35
C ILE A 82 -12.28 -0.70 -6.09
N VAL A 83 -12.08 -2.00 -5.85
CA VAL A 83 -12.82 -3.09 -6.51
C VAL A 83 -14.32 -3.05 -6.17
N THR A 84 -14.66 -2.70 -4.93
CA THR A 84 -16.07 -2.52 -4.50
C THR A 84 -16.69 -1.20 -4.96
N GLY A 85 -15.95 -0.36 -5.71
CA GLY A 85 -16.42 0.93 -6.22
C GLY A 85 -16.56 2.02 -5.17
N ARG A 86 -16.01 1.83 -3.96
CA ARG A 86 -16.07 2.77 -2.82
C ARG A 86 -14.86 3.71 -2.78
N TYR A 87 -14.39 4.16 -3.95
CA TYR A 87 -13.32 5.15 -4.02
C TYR A 87 -13.80 6.53 -3.54
N SER A 88 -12.95 7.21 -2.76
CA SER A 88 -13.18 8.58 -2.28
C SER A 88 -11.86 9.33 -2.20
N SER A 89 -11.87 10.65 -2.34
CA SER A 89 -10.66 11.49 -2.16
C SER A 89 -10.02 11.30 -0.79
N ARG A 90 -10.81 10.95 0.24
CA ARG A 90 -10.28 10.64 1.59
C ARG A 90 -9.42 9.37 1.61
N LEU A 91 -9.77 8.37 0.79
CA LEU A 91 -8.98 7.15 0.63
C LEU A 91 -7.60 7.47 0.03
N TYR A 92 -7.58 8.35 -0.97
CA TYR A 92 -6.34 8.83 -1.57
C TYR A 92 -5.47 9.58 -0.54
N ILE A 93 -6.05 10.52 0.20
CA ILE A 93 -5.34 11.30 1.23
C ILE A 93 -4.84 10.40 2.38
N ALA A 94 -5.55 9.33 2.73
CA ALA A 94 -5.11 8.41 3.78
C ALA A 94 -3.96 7.51 3.34
N TYR A 95 -3.92 7.12 2.06
CA TYR A 95 -3.00 6.10 1.57
C TYR A 95 -1.75 6.68 0.91
N ALA A 96 -1.88 7.67 0.03
CA ALA A 96 -0.73 8.19 -0.73
C ALA A 96 0.37 8.79 0.16
N PRO A 97 0.06 9.63 1.17
CA PRO A 97 1.09 10.13 2.10
C PRO A 97 1.73 9.02 2.93
N LEU A 98 0.99 7.97 3.30
CA LEU A 98 1.53 6.85 4.04
C LEU A 98 2.59 6.09 3.23
N VAL A 99 2.32 5.81 1.95
CA VAL A 99 3.31 5.11 1.10
C VAL A 99 4.55 5.97 0.89
N VAL A 100 4.38 7.26 0.57
CA VAL A 100 5.52 8.15 0.31
C VAL A 100 6.32 8.42 1.58
N LEU A 101 5.68 9.02 2.60
CA LEU A 101 6.36 9.40 3.83
C LEU A 101 6.77 8.17 4.64
N GLY A 102 5.93 7.14 4.72
CA GLY A 102 6.23 5.93 5.46
C GLY A 102 7.41 5.16 4.86
N THR A 103 7.54 5.07 3.53
CA THR A 103 8.70 4.42 2.90
C THR A 103 9.97 5.24 3.09
N LEU A 104 9.89 6.57 2.92
CA LEU A 104 11.02 7.46 3.16
C LEU A 104 11.52 7.34 4.61
N LEU A 105 10.62 7.43 5.58
CA LEU A 105 10.96 7.29 6.99
C LEU A 105 11.49 5.88 7.32
N ALA A 106 10.88 4.82 6.79
CA ALA A 106 11.36 3.45 6.99
C ALA A 106 12.79 3.26 6.46
N SER A 107 13.14 3.89 5.33
CA SER A 107 14.49 3.82 4.77
C SER A 107 15.58 4.48 5.63
N LEU A 108 15.19 5.35 6.59
CA LEU A 108 16.11 5.95 7.54
C LEU A 108 16.54 4.98 8.64
N VAL A 109 15.82 3.88 8.85
CA VAL A 109 16.17 2.88 9.86
C VAL A 109 17.31 2.00 9.29
N PRO A 110 18.51 1.97 9.90
CA PRO A 110 19.68 1.30 9.29
C PRO A 110 19.48 -0.18 8.95
N VAL A 111 18.68 -0.89 9.76
CA VAL A 111 18.37 -2.31 9.56
C VAL A 111 17.47 -2.53 8.33
N VAL A 112 16.63 -1.55 8.01
CA VAL A 112 15.74 -1.58 6.83
C VAL A 112 16.48 -1.01 5.62
N GLY A 113 17.00 0.21 5.72
CA GLY A 113 17.73 0.88 4.64
C GLY A 113 16.96 0.83 3.31
N PHE A 114 17.66 0.49 2.23
CA PHE A 114 17.06 0.33 0.91
C PHE A 114 16.24 -0.95 0.73
N ASN A 115 16.20 -1.85 1.71
CA ASN A 115 15.33 -3.03 1.64
C ASN A 115 13.86 -2.63 1.57
N ALA A 116 13.47 -1.45 2.12
CA ALA A 116 12.12 -0.91 1.97
C ALA A 116 11.66 -0.75 0.50
N VAL A 117 12.60 -0.67 -0.45
CA VAL A 117 12.30 -0.54 -1.89
C VAL A 117 12.68 -1.80 -2.66
N MET A 118 13.78 -2.44 -2.28
CA MET A 118 14.36 -3.55 -3.03
C MET A 118 13.71 -4.90 -2.72
N THR A 119 13.04 -5.04 -1.57
CA THR A 119 12.39 -6.31 -1.20
C THR A 119 10.97 -6.39 -1.74
N SER A 120 10.53 -7.62 -2.02
CA SER A 120 9.17 -7.91 -2.48
C SER A 120 8.10 -7.60 -1.43
N GLU A 121 8.48 -7.43 -0.16
CA GLU A 121 7.55 -7.21 0.96
C GLU A 121 6.79 -5.88 0.87
N HIS A 122 7.35 -4.89 0.15
CA HIS A 122 6.71 -3.58 -0.06
C HIS A 122 6.05 -3.46 -1.44
N PHE A 123 6.24 -4.45 -2.31
CA PHE A 123 5.81 -4.37 -3.72
C PHE A 123 4.30 -4.21 -3.87
N ALA A 124 3.51 -4.90 -3.04
CA ALA A 124 2.05 -4.75 -3.04
C ALA A 124 1.62 -3.30 -2.75
N SER A 125 2.34 -2.61 -1.87
CA SER A 125 2.07 -1.20 -1.56
C SER A 125 2.41 -0.28 -2.74
N PHE A 126 3.54 -0.48 -3.41
CA PHE A 126 3.85 0.33 -4.60
C PHE A 126 2.89 0.06 -5.76
N LEU A 127 2.46 -1.19 -5.95
CA LEU A 127 1.50 -1.56 -6.97
C LEU A 127 0.15 -0.88 -6.73
N VAL A 128 -0.40 -0.95 -5.52
CA VAL A 128 -1.68 -0.30 -5.20
C VAL A 128 -1.54 1.22 -5.21
N PHE A 129 -0.36 1.76 -4.89
CA PHE A 129 -0.06 3.19 -5.04
C PHE A 129 -0.16 3.63 -6.52
N ILE A 130 0.35 2.86 -7.47
CA ILE A 130 0.19 3.16 -8.89
C ILE A 130 -1.30 3.09 -9.27
N ILE A 131 -2.01 2.05 -8.85
CA ILE A 131 -3.44 1.88 -9.14
C ILE A 131 -4.25 3.07 -8.63
N ILE A 132 -4.05 3.52 -7.38
CA ILE A 132 -4.83 4.61 -6.82
C ILE A 132 -4.57 5.94 -7.56
N HIS A 133 -3.37 6.18 -8.08
CA HIS A 133 -3.07 7.36 -8.90
C HIS A 133 -3.82 7.32 -10.24
N VAL A 134 -3.85 6.15 -10.88
CA VAL A 134 -4.62 5.96 -12.12
C VAL A 134 -6.11 6.16 -11.86
N VAL A 135 -6.65 5.58 -10.79
CA VAL A 135 -8.06 5.75 -10.40
C VAL A 135 -8.36 7.23 -10.11
N ALA A 136 -7.52 7.91 -9.35
CA ALA A 136 -7.67 9.34 -9.05
C ALA A 136 -7.70 10.19 -10.32
N LEU A 137 -6.81 9.92 -11.27
CA LEU A 137 -6.77 10.59 -12.57
C LEU A 137 -8.05 10.35 -13.38
N VAL A 138 -8.53 9.10 -13.44
CA VAL A 138 -9.78 8.76 -14.13
C VAL A 138 -10.97 9.49 -13.50
N TYR A 139 -11.06 9.55 -12.17
CA TYR A 139 -12.11 10.30 -11.47
C TYR A 139 -12.01 11.81 -11.74
N TYR A 140 -10.80 12.36 -11.81
CA TYR A 140 -10.57 13.77 -12.16
C TYR A 140 -11.04 14.09 -13.58
N ILE A 141 -10.64 13.30 -14.57
CA ILE A 141 -11.06 13.46 -15.98
C ILE A 141 -12.57 13.31 -16.12
N LYS A 142 -13.18 12.35 -15.42
CA LYS A 142 -14.64 12.16 -15.39
C LYS A 142 -15.39 13.38 -14.86
N GLY A 143 -14.78 14.17 -13.96
CA GLY A 143 -15.35 15.40 -13.45
C GLY A 143 -15.34 16.56 -14.44
N ILE A 144 -14.43 16.55 -15.43
CA ILE A 144 -14.26 17.62 -16.42
C ILE A 144 -15.00 17.31 -17.73
N LEU A 145 -14.99 16.03 -18.16
CA LEU A 145 -15.54 15.64 -19.47
C LEU A 145 -17.03 15.31 -19.39
N SER A 146 -17.75 15.62 -20.49
CA SER A 146 -19.11 15.12 -20.68
C SER A 146 -19.14 13.58 -20.73
N PRO A 147 -20.23 12.90 -20.32
CA PRO A 147 -20.30 11.43 -20.27
C PRO A 147 -19.99 10.74 -21.61
N LYS A 148 -20.32 11.40 -22.72
CA LYS A 148 -20.06 10.91 -24.08
C LYS A 148 -18.57 10.96 -24.42
N MET A 149 -17.90 12.07 -24.11
CA MET A 149 -16.45 12.23 -24.32
C MET A 149 -15.64 11.33 -23.38
N PHE A 150 -16.11 11.13 -22.14
CA PHE A 150 -15.46 10.21 -21.20
C PHE A 150 -15.50 8.76 -21.72
N LYS A 151 -16.64 8.30 -22.25
CA LYS A 151 -16.75 6.96 -22.82
C LYS A 151 -15.83 6.79 -24.04
N LEU A 152 -15.70 7.82 -24.87
CA LEU A 152 -14.77 7.84 -26.00
C LEU A 152 -13.30 7.78 -25.53
N ALA A 153 -12.94 8.63 -24.55
CA ALA A 153 -11.59 8.67 -23.98
C ALA A 153 -11.20 7.33 -23.34
N VAL A 154 -12.09 6.72 -22.56
CA VAL A 154 -11.86 5.38 -21.97
C VAL A 154 -11.69 4.32 -23.06
N THR A 155 -12.56 4.34 -24.09
CA THR A 155 -12.46 3.38 -25.20
C THR A 155 -11.14 3.52 -25.95
N LEU A 156 -10.66 4.75 -26.14
CA LEU A 156 -9.41 5.06 -26.81
C LEU A 156 -8.18 4.65 -25.97
N VAL A 157 -8.22 4.91 -24.65
CA VAL A 157 -7.16 4.46 -23.74
C VAL A 157 -7.10 2.94 -23.66
N VAL A 158 -8.24 2.26 -23.60
CA VAL A 158 -8.29 0.79 -23.56
C VAL A 158 -7.86 0.19 -24.89
N SER A 159 -8.25 0.76 -26.03
CA SER A 159 -7.84 0.25 -27.35
C SER A 159 -6.34 0.45 -27.59
N VAL A 160 -5.80 1.63 -27.28
CA VAL A 160 -4.36 1.89 -27.37
C VAL A 160 -3.59 1.03 -26.37
N GLY A 161 -4.08 0.91 -25.14
CA GLY A 161 -3.48 0.05 -24.11
C GLY A 161 -3.44 -1.43 -24.53
N LEU A 162 -4.51 -1.94 -25.15
CA LEU A 162 -4.56 -3.29 -25.67
C LEU A 162 -3.56 -3.50 -26.82
N VAL A 163 -3.46 -2.54 -27.74
CA VAL A 163 -2.49 -2.58 -28.84
C VAL A 163 -1.06 -2.59 -28.31
N VAL A 164 -0.74 -1.76 -27.31
CA VAL A 164 0.59 -1.72 -26.68
C VAL A 164 0.88 -3.02 -25.94
N CYS A 165 -0.07 -3.58 -25.18
CA CYS A 165 0.10 -4.88 -24.53
C CYS A 165 0.36 -6.00 -25.54
N CYS A 166 -0.42 -6.07 -26.61
CA CYS A 166 -0.20 -7.04 -27.69
C CYS A 166 1.16 -6.86 -28.35
N ALA A 167 1.62 -5.62 -28.56
CA ALA A 167 2.94 -5.32 -29.12
C ALA A 167 4.07 -5.77 -28.18
N VAL A 168 3.96 -5.50 -26.87
CA VAL A 168 4.95 -5.93 -25.87
C VAL A 168 5.01 -7.46 -25.78
N ILE A 169 3.86 -8.13 -25.79
CA ILE A 169 3.79 -9.60 -25.81
C ILE A 169 4.42 -10.15 -27.10
N ALA A 170 4.13 -9.55 -28.26
CA ALA A 170 4.72 -9.97 -29.53
C ALA A 170 6.25 -9.77 -29.55
N VAL A 171 6.74 -8.66 -29.01
CA VAL A 171 8.18 -8.38 -28.85
C VAL A 171 8.83 -9.37 -27.89
N LEU A 172 8.18 -9.67 -26.75
CA LEU A 172 8.64 -10.69 -25.81
C LEU A 172 8.71 -12.08 -26.46
N ILE A 173 7.68 -12.48 -27.21
CA ILE A 173 7.66 -13.74 -27.96
C ILE A 173 8.77 -13.76 -29.01
N ALA A 174 8.98 -12.67 -29.74
CA ALA A 174 10.04 -12.55 -30.73
C ALA A 174 11.45 -12.61 -30.10
N LEU A 175 11.64 -11.98 -28.94
CA LEU A 175 12.89 -12.03 -28.16
C LEU A 175 13.14 -13.45 -27.62
N VAL A 176 12.11 -14.11 -27.10
CA VAL A 176 12.21 -15.51 -26.65
C VAL A 176 12.51 -16.44 -27.82
N ALA A 177 11.85 -16.26 -28.98
CA ALA A 177 12.06 -17.08 -30.16
C ALA A 177 13.43 -16.86 -30.83
N SER A 178 13.98 -15.65 -30.75
CA SER A 178 15.32 -15.30 -31.25
C SER A 178 16.44 -15.61 -30.26
N SER A 179 16.12 -15.89 -29.00
CA SER A 179 17.11 -16.32 -28.02
C SER A 179 17.69 -17.70 -28.41
N PRO A 180 19.03 -17.91 -28.30
CA PRO A 180 19.68 -19.18 -28.66
C PRO A 180 19.14 -20.41 -27.91
N THR A 181 18.52 -20.20 -26.75
CA THR A 181 17.93 -21.23 -25.89
C THR A 181 16.41 -21.36 -26.05
N LYS A 182 15.78 -20.58 -26.94
CA LYS A 182 14.31 -20.48 -27.10
C LYS A 182 13.55 -20.29 -25.78
N GLY A 183 14.16 -19.59 -24.82
CA GLY A 183 13.60 -19.37 -23.48
C GLY A 183 13.74 -20.56 -22.50
N TRP A 184 14.40 -21.66 -22.87
CA TRP A 184 14.65 -22.78 -21.98
C TRP A 184 16.13 -22.87 -21.60
N SER A 185 16.47 -22.26 -20.45
CA SER A 185 17.71 -22.57 -19.73
C SER A 185 17.46 -23.84 -18.93
N GLY A 186 17.73 -25.01 -19.51
CA GLY A 186 17.59 -26.32 -18.85
C GLY A 186 18.56 -26.54 -17.68
N ARG A 187 18.41 -25.73 -16.63
CA ARG A 187 18.78 -26.06 -15.25
C ARG A 187 17.52 -26.38 -14.48
#